data_AF-A0A536TPC1-F1
#
_entry.id   AF-A0A536TPC1-F1
#
_cell.length_a   1.000
_cell.length_b   1.000
_cell.length_c   1.000
_cell.angle_alpha   90.00
_cell.angle_beta   90.00
_cell.angle_gamma   90.00
#
_symmetry.space_group_name_H-M   'P 1'
#
loop_
_entity.id
_entity.type
_entity.pdbx_description
1 polymer ?
#
loop_
_entity_poly.entity_id
_entity_poly.type
_entity_poly.pdbx_seq_one_letter_code
_entity_poly.pdbx_strand_id
1 'polypeptide(L)'
;MLTLVWLGVVVAGFFALAYGNAAGWLWTGAIAAALAAAWGAHLMPLLVVIVLAGLLVVLAISLNFPPLRRALISDGVLAVFRRILPPMTPTEREAIEAGTVGWDAELFSGRPDWGKLLALPAPKLTAEEQH
;
A
#
# COMPACT_ATOMS: atom_id res chain seq x y z
N MET A 1 12.60 -33.17 -13.64
CA MET A 1 13.52 -32.58 -12.62
C MET A 1 13.64 -31.07 -12.79
N LEU A 2 14.09 -30.57 -13.95
CA LEU A 2 14.25 -29.12 -14.18
C LEU A 2 12.95 -28.31 -14.00
N THR A 3 11.79 -28.84 -14.41
CA THR A 3 10.47 -28.24 -14.22
C THR A 3 10.07 -28.09 -12.75
N LEU A 4 10.40 -29.07 -11.90
CA LEU A 4 10.09 -29.02 -10.47
C LEU A 4 10.98 -28.00 -9.76
N VAL A 5 12.27 -27.97 -10.11
CA VAL A 5 13.21 -26.95 -9.61
C VAL A 5 12.74 -25.56 -10.01
N TRP A 6 12.31 -25.40 -11.26
CA TRP A 6 11.76 -24.15 -11.77
C TRP A 6 10.54 -23.66 -10.97
N LEU A 7 9.56 -24.53 -10.74
CA LEU A 7 8.37 -24.19 -9.93
C LEU A 7 8.77 -23.79 -8.50
N GLY A 8 9.72 -24.51 -7.90
CA GLY A 8 10.26 -24.15 -6.58
C GLY A 8 10.88 -22.76 -6.55
N VAL A 9 11.68 -22.40 -7.56
CA VAL A 9 12.29 -21.06 -7.68
C VAL A 9 11.22 -19.97 -7.84
N VAL A 10 10.20 -20.19 -8.67
CA VAL A 10 9.10 -19.22 -8.87
C VAL A 10 8.34 -18.99 -7.56
N VAL A 11 8.01 -20.07 -6.83
CA VAL A 11 7.30 -19.99 -5.55
C VAL A 11 8.16 -19.29 -4.50
N ALA A 12 9.45 -19.65 -4.38
CA ALA A 12 10.37 -19.00 -3.45
C ALA A 12 10.54 -17.50 -3.78
N GLY A 13 10.69 -17.17 -5.06
CA GLY A 13 10.77 -15.79 -5.54
C GLY A 13 9.50 -14.98 -5.22
N PHE A 14 8.32 -15.58 -5.38
CA PHE A 14 7.05 -14.97 -4.97
C PHE A 14 7.05 -14.62 -3.48
N PHE A 15 7.40 -15.56 -2.61
CA PHE A 15 7.45 -15.29 -1.17
C PHE A 15 8.51 -14.26 -0.80
N ALA A 16 9.68 -14.28 -1.44
CA ALA A 16 10.74 -13.31 -1.18
C ALA A 16 10.30 -11.88 -1.55
N LEU A 17 9.66 -11.70 -2.70
CA LEU A 17 9.15 -10.39 -3.14
C LEU A 17 7.99 -9.90 -2.27
N ALA A 18 7.12 -10.82 -1.83
CA ALA A 18 6.02 -10.51 -0.92
C ALA A 18 6.54 -10.09 0.46
N TYR A 19 7.52 -10.82 1.00
CA TYR A 19 8.14 -10.50 2.28
C TYR A 19 8.84 -9.14 2.27
N GLY A 20 9.49 -8.79 1.15
CA GLY A 20 10.17 -7.52 0.98
C GLY A 20 9.27 -6.33 0.64
N ASN A 21 7.94 -6.50 0.57
CA ASN A 21 6.98 -5.49 0.10
C ASN A 21 7.44 -4.84 -1.23
N ALA A 22 7.87 -5.67 -2.18
CA ALA A 22 8.49 -5.20 -3.41
C ALA A 22 7.52 -4.34 -4.25
N ALA A 23 8.05 -3.28 -4.84
CA ALA A 23 7.29 -2.40 -5.73
C ALA A 23 6.72 -3.15 -6.94
N GLY A 24 5.58 -2.69 -7.48
CA GLY A 24 4.89 -3.36 -8.58
C GLY A 24 5.74 -3.60 -9.84
N TRP A 25 6.70 -2.72 -10.13
CA TRP A 25 7.62 -2.89 -11.26
C TRP A 25 8.61 -4.05 -11.05
N LEU A 26 9.02 -4.32 -9.80
CA LEU A 26 9.87 -5.46 -9.46
C LEU A 26 9.13 -6.77 -9.66
N TRP A 27 7.84 -6.82 -9.31
CA TRP A 27 6.99 -7.98 -9.61
C TRP A 27 6.89 -8.24 -11.11
N THR A 28 6.67 -7.20 -11.92
CA THR A 28 6.62 -7.37 -13.37
C THR A 28 7.96 -7.79 -13.97
N GLY A 29 9.07 -7.24 -13.45
CA GLY A 29 10.42 -7.64 -13.86
C GLY A 29 10.73 -9.08 -13.50
N ALA A 30 10.35 -9.52 -12.29
CA ALA A 30 10.55 -10.89 -11.84
C ALA A 30 9.74 -11.90 -12.66
N ILE A 31 8.47 -11.60 -12.98
CA ILE A 31 7.65 -12.47 -13.83
C ILE A 31 8.19 -12.51 -15.27
N ALA A 32 8.64 -11.38 -15.81
CA ALA A 32 9.26 -11.33 -17.13
C ALA A 32 10.56 -12.15 -17.20
N ALA A 33 11.43 -11.98 -16.19
CA ALA A 33 12.64 -12.80 -16.05
C ALA A 33 12.29 -14.27 -15.89
N ALA A 34 11.20 -14.58 -15.17
CA ALA A 34 10.76 -15.93 -14.99
C ALA A 34 10.34 -16.57 -16.33
N LEU A 35 9.50 -15.88 -17.10
CA LEU A 35 9.08 -16.34 -18.43
C LEU A 35 10.25 -16.49 -19.41
N ALA A 36 11.24 -15.57 -19.37
CA ALA A 36 12.43 -15.63 -20.21
C ALA A 36 13.31 -16.85 -19.87
N ALA A 37 13.49 -17.17 -18.59
CA ALA A 37 14.22 -18.35 -18.17
C ALA A 37 13.45 -19.65 -18.51
N ALA A 38 12.12 -19.66 -18.38
CA ALA A 38 11.29 -20.78 -18.79
C ALA A 38 11.35 -21.05 -20.31
N TRP A 39 11.42 -19.98 -21.10
CA TRP A 39 11.65 -20.04 -22.54
C TRP A 39 13.01 -20.64 -22.88
N GLY A 40 14.09 -20.08 -22.32
CA GLY A 40 15.47 -20.50 -22.61
C GLY A 40 15.78 -21.94 -22.18
N ALA A 41 15.09 -22.43 -21.14
CA ALA A 41 15.19 -23.81 -20.69
C ALA A 41 14.21 -24.77 -21.40
N HIS A 42 13.47 -24.30 -22.42
CA HIS A 42 12.45 -25.06 -23.16
C HIS A 42 11.43 -25.77 -22.25
N LEU A 43 11.08 -25.15 -21.12
CA LEU A 43 10.16 -25.72 -20.14
C LEU A 43 8.69 -25.62 -20.56
N MET A 44 8.38 -24.72 -21.50
CA MET A 44 7.03 -24.48 -21.99
C MET A 44 7.00 -24.31 -23.52
N PRO A 45 5.88 -24.66 -24.19
CA PRO A 45 5.70 -24.40 -25.61
C PRO A 45 5.74 -22.91 -25.95
N LEU A 46 6.22 -22.59 -27.15
CA LEU A 46 6.43 -21.21 -27.59
C LEU A 46 5.16 -20.35 -27.50
N LEU A 47 4.05 -20.92 -27.97
CA LEU A 47 2.75 -20.25 -27.93
C LEU A 47 2.34 -19.84 -26.51
N VAL A 48 2.57 -20.71 -25.53
CA VAL A 48 2.21 -20.45 -24.12
C VAL A 48 2.99 -19.26 -23.58
N VAL A 49 4.30 -19.19 -23.87
CA VAL A 49 5.13 -18.08 -23.44
C VAL A 49 4.69 -16.76 -24.08
N ILE A 50 4.36 -16.75 -25.38
CA ILE A 50 3.86 -15.53 -26.04
C ILE A 50 2.55 -15.06 -25.41
N VAL A 51 1.60 -15.97 -25.17
CA VAL A 51 0.30 -15.61 -24.58
C VAL A 51 0.49 -15.05 -23.18
N LEU A 52 1.32 -15.70 -22.34
CA LEU A 52 1.61 -15.22 -20.99
C LEU A 52 2.37 -13.90 -20.98
N ALA A 53 3.32 -13.72 -21.90
CA ALA A 53 4.05 -12.45 -22.04
C ALA A 53 3.13 -11.32 -22.50
N GLY A 54 2.23 -11.57 -23.46
CA GLY A 54 1.24 -10.60 -23.91
C GLY A 54 0.29 -10.19 -22.78
N LEU A 55 -0.22 -11.17 -22.03
CA LEU A 55 -1.03 -10.92 -20.84
C LEU A 55 -0.27 -10.09 -19.80
N LEU A 56 0.99 -10.45 -19.53
CA LEU A 56 1.85 -9.73 -18.59
C LEU A 56 2.00 -8.27 -19.01
N VAL A 57 2.21 -7.98 -20.29
CA VAL A 57 2.34 -6.60 -20.79
C VAL A 57 1.06 -5.80 -20.54
N VAL A 58 -0.10 -6.35 -20.89
CA VAL A 58 -1.40 -5.68 -20.67
C VAL A 58 -1.61 -5.41 -19.18
N LEU A 59 -1.35 -6.40 -18.33
CA LEU A 59 -1.51 -6.29 -16.88
C LEU A 59 -0.48 -5.32 -16.28
N ALA A 60 0.77 -5.38 -16.72
CA ALA A 60 1.85 -4.52 -16.26
C ALA A 60 1.56 -3.05 -16.55
N ILE A 61 1.06 -2.74 -17.76
CA ILE A 61 0.67 -1.37 -18.12
C ILE A 61 -0.50 -0.92 -17.24
N SER A 62 -1.51 -1.78 -17.08
CA SER A 62 -2.71 -1.47 -16.30
C SER A 62 -2.42 -1.24 -14.82
N LEU A 63 -1.48 -1.99 -14.23
CA LEU A 63 -1.15 -1.96 -12.80
C LEU A 63 -0.03 -0.97 -12.44
N ASN A 64 0.98 -0.82 -13.29
CA ASN A 64 2.10 0.07 -12.98
C ASN A 64 1.80 1.53 -13.33
N PHE A 65 0.89 1.81 -14.27
CA PHE A 65 0.51 3.17 -14.61
C PHE A 65 -0.55 3.71 -13.63
N PRO A 66 -0.20 4.65 -12.72
CA PRO A 66 -1.09 5.05 -11.62
C PRO A 66 -2.49 5.54 -12.03
N PRO A 67 -2.68 6.36 -13.09
CA PRO A 67 -4.02 6.84 -13.44
C PRO A 67 -4.90 5.70 -13.99
N LEU A 68 -4.32 4.75 -14.72
CA LEU A 68 -5.06 3.60 -15.24
C LEU A 68 -5.40 2.61 -14.12
N ARG A 69 -4.46 2.34 -13.22
CA ARG A 69 -4.71 1.53 -12.01
C ARG A 69 -5.84 2.11 -11.17
N ARG A 70 -5.86 3.43 -10.99
CA ARG A 70 -6.92 4.11 -10.22
C ARG A 70 -8.28 3.92 -10.87
N ALA A 71 -8.39 4.28 -12.15
CA ALA A 71 -9.65 4.22 -12.89
C ALA A 71 -10.22 2.81 -13.02
N LEU A 72 -9.38 1.79 -13.24
CA LEU A 72 -9.84 0.41 -13.47
C LEU A 72 -10.01 -0.41 -12.20
N ILE A 73 -9.24 -0.11 -11.13
CA ILE A 73 -9.16 -0.97 -9.96
C ILE A 73 -9.40 -0.17 -8.68
N SER A 74 -8.54 0.80 -8.37
CA SER A 74 -8.52 1.41 -7.04
C SER A 74 -9.80 2.18 -6.72
N ASP A 75 -10.38 2.88 -7.69
CA ASP A 75 -11.58 3.70 -7.47
C ASP A 75 -12.82 2.82 -7.21
N GLY A 76 -12.94 1.70 -7.93
CA GLY A 76 -14.00 0.71 -7.71
C GLY A 76 -13.88 0.04 -6.34
N VAL A 77 -12.68 -0.40 -5.97
CA VAL A 77 -12.41 -0.97 -4.65
C VAL A 77 -12.69 0.04 -3.54
N LEU A 78 -12.27 1.30 -3.72
CA LEU A 78 -12.54 2.37 -2.78
C LEU A 78 -14.04 2.64 -2.63
N ALA A 79 -14.80 2.62 -3.73
CA ALA A 79 -16.25 2.79 -3.68
C ALA A 79 -16.94 1.67 -2.88
N VAL A 80 -16.50 0.42 -3.04
CA VAL A 80 -16.99 -0.72 -2.24
C VAL A 80 -16.61 -0.55 -0.78
N PHE A 81 -15.35 -0.21 -0.48
CA PHE A 81 -14.90 0.03 0.89
C PHE A 81 -15.70 1.13 1.58
N ARG A 82 -15.99 2.24 0.88
CA ARG A 82 -16.81 3.34 1.40
C ARG A 82 -18.25 2.96 1.70
N ARG A 83 -18.79 1.92 1.03
CA ARG A 83 -20.14 1.40 1.33
C ARG A 83 -20.15 0.51 2.57
N ILE A 84 -19.07 -0.22 2.81
CA ILE A 84 -18.95 -1.17 3.92
C ILE A 84 -18.55 -0.43 5.20
N LEU A 85 -17.65 0.55 5.08
CA LEU A 85 -17.21 1.36 6.21
C LEU A 85 -18.33 2.30 6.64
N PRO A 86 -18.78 2.23 7.91
CA PRO A 86 -19.70 3.22 8.43
C PRO A 86 -19.05 4.61 8.38
N PRO A 87 -19.82 5.67 8.11
CA PRO A 87 -19.31 7.02 8.23
C PRO A 87 -18.88 7.26 9.68
N MET A 88 -17.72 7.91 9.85
CA MET A 88 -17.18 8.26 11.16
C MET A 88 -18.19 9.12 11.91
N THR A 89 -18.55 8.71 13.12
CA THR A 89 -19.50 9.46 13.94
C THR A 89 -18.89 10.79 14.38
N PRO A 90 -19.71 11.83 14.66
CA PRO A 90 -19.20 13.12 15.13
C PRO A 90 -18.27 13.00 16.34
N THR A 91 -18.62 12.12 17.28
CA THR A 91 -17.85 11.87 18.50
C THR A 91 -16.55 11.10 18.24
N GLU A 92 -16.53 10.12 17.32
CA GLU A 92 -15.29 9.46 16.89
C GLU A 92 -14.37 10.40 16.12
N ARG A 93 -14.94 11.35 15.36
CA ARG A 93 -14.17 12.39 14.70
C ARG A 93 -13.54 13.33 15.70
N GLU A 94 -14.33 13.84 16.65
CA GLU A 94 -13.81 14.65 17.75
C GLU A 94 -12.75 13.90 18.55
N ALA A 95 -12.93 12.61 18.81
CA ALA A 95 -11.93 11.81 19.52
C ALA A 95 -10.61 11.61 18.73
N ILE A 96 -10.67 11.44 17.41
CA ILE A 96 -9.47 11.32 16.56
C ILE A 96 -8.79 12.68 16.37
N GLU A 97 -9.55 13.76 16.19
CA GLU A 97 -9.03 15.12 16.06
C GLU A 97 -8.46 15.64 17.40
N ALA A 98 -9.12 15.31 18.51
CA ALA A 98 -8.58 15.49 19.87
C ALA A 98 -7.37 14.59 20.15
N GLY A 99 -7.22 13.49 19.39
CA GLY A 99 -6.04 12.61 19.37
C GLY A 99 -4.81 13.20 18.67
N THR A 100 -4.82 14.49 18.31
CA THR A 100 -3.57 15.21 18.04
C THR A 100 -2.74 15.25 19.32
N VAL A 101 -1.42 15.08 19.18
CA VAL A 101 -0.46 15.08 20.29
C VAL A 101 -0.48 16.47 20.94
N GLY A 102 -1.37 16.65 21.91
CA GLY A 102 -1.51 17.90 22.67
C GLY A 102 -0.31 18.15 23.57
N TRP A 103 -0.43 19.16 24.44
CA TRP A 103 0.60 19.46 25.43
C TRP A 103 0.82 18.29 26.41
N ASP A 104 -0.23 17.50 26.70
CA ASP A 104 -0.17 16.31 27.54
C ASP A 104 0.75 15.23 26.97
N ALA A 105 0.60 14.92 25.69
CA ALA A 105 1.38 13.86 25.06
C ALA A 105 2.85 14.27 24.85
N GLU A 106 3.13 15.56 24.67
CA GLU A 106 4.48 16.11 24.72
C GLU A 106 5.10 15.93 26.11
N LEU A 107 4.34 16.23 27.18
CA LEU A 107 4.77 16.07 28.57
C LEU A 107 5.07 14.61 28.94
N PHE A 108 4.26 13.66 28.47
CA PHE A 108 4.41 12.23 28.73
C PHE A 108 5.38 11.50 27.77
N SER A 109 6.01 12.19 26.82
CA SER A 109 6.96 11.61 25.86
C SER A 109 8.32 11.18 26.47
N GLY A 110 8.58 11.53 27.74
CA GLY A 110 9.84 11.27 28.44
C GLY A 110 10.97 12.25 28.11
N ARG A 111 10.86 13.02 27.01
CA ARG A 111 11.75 14.13 26.65
C ARG A 111 10.95 15.29 26.03
N PRO A 112 10.11 15.99 26.81
CA PRO A 112 9.28 17.08 26.30
C PRO A 112 10.11 18.22 25.72
N ASP A 113 9.66 18.77 24.59
CA ASP A 113 10.13 20.06 24.08
C ASP A 113 9.46 21.22 24.84
N TRP A 114 10.18 21.77 25.81
CA TRP A 114 9.72 22.89 26.63
C TRP A 114 9.51 24.19 25.84
N GLY A 115 10.26 24.41 24.77
CA GLY A 115 10.11 25.59 23.93
C GLY A 115 8.74 25.60 23.24
N LYS A 116 8.31 24.42 22.76
CA LYS A 116 6.99 24.22 22.18
C LYS A 116 5.86 24.41 23.20
N LEU A 117 6.00 23.86 24.41
CA LEU A 117 5.00 23.96 25.48
C LEU A 117 4.80 25.41 25.97
N LEU A 118 5.89 26.16 26.13
CA LEU A 118 5.84 27.54 26.60
C LEU A 118 5.35 28.54 25.54
N ALA A 119 5.46 28.16 24.26
CA ALA A 119 4.94 28.96 23.15
C ALA A 119 3.44 28.76 22.92
N LEU A 120 2.78 27.84 23.63
CA LEU A 120 1.34 27.64 23.50
C LEU A 120 0.59 28.88 24.03
N PRO A 121 -0.35 29.45 23.25
CA PRO A 121 -1.13 30.59 23.70
C PRO A 121 -2.02 30.18 24.88
N ALA A 122 -2.18 31.09 25.85
CA ALA A 122 -3.08 30.87 26.96
C ALA A 122 -4.52 30.63 26.43
N PRO A 123 -5.16 29.49 26.78
CA PRO A 123 -6.54 29.25 26.36
C PRO A 123 -7.44 30.32 26.96
N LYS A 124 -8.24 30.96 26.10
CA LYS A 124 -9.22 31.97 26.50
C LYS A 124 -10.61 31.37 26.34
N LEU A 125 -11.38 31.40 27.41
CA LEU A 125 -12.78 31.01 27.37
C LEU A 125 -13.57 32.01 26.51
N THR A 126 -14.45 31.49 25.67
CA THR A 126 -15.45 32.28 24.95
C THR A 126 -16.49 32.84 25.93
N ALA A 127 -17.25 33.85 25.51
CA ALA A 127 -18.24 34.49 26.38
C ALA A 127 -19.35 33.53 26.83
N GLU A 128 -19.66 32.51 26.01
CA GLU A 128 -20.62 31.45 26.35
C GLU A 128 -20.05 30.47 27.40
N GLU A 129 -18.75 30.21 27.39
CA GLU A 129 -18.08 29.31 28.36
C GLU A 129 -17.80 29.99 29.72
N GLN A 130 -17.93 31.31 29.80
CA GLN A 130 -17.72 32.08 31.04
C GLN A 130 -18.98 32.19 31.91
N HIS A 131 -20.12 31.64 31.46
CA HIS A 131 -21.41 31.65 32.15
C HIS A 131 -21.75 30.28 32.75
#